data_AF-A0A1Y6KXY5-F1
#
_entry.id   AF-A0A1Y6KXY5-F1
#
_cell.length_a   1.000
_cell.length_b   1.000
_cell.length_c   1.000
_cell.angle_alpha   90.00
_cell.angle_beta   90.00
_cell.angle_gamma   90.00
#
_symmetry.space_group_name_H-M   'P 1'
#
loop_
_entity.id
_entity.type
_entity.pdbx_description
1 polymer ?
#
loop_
_entity_poly.entity_id
_entity_poly.type
_entity_poly.pdbx_seq_one_letter_code
_entity_poly.pdbx_strand_id
1 'polypeptide(L)'
;MQLKESKRSLFEKAPIQHVRLCKLYHVYKRRNEWADWSGYTQLVSRSGKHLKLTLDEAESHAENQRNQGTKFFIDETPALLCTNQYGAVVISELFSNNPLKALCDALPNLDGLIHTPYDLINHIPKGQWISAEIYDVKTSFQTYDTNTFFKRTSSPGQYLCWSLKMANTEKKHIETIITNLQQHVAA
;
A
#
# COMPACT_ATOMS: atom_id res chain seq x y z
N MET A 1 11.29 9.72 -2.25
CA MET A 1 12.67 9.32 -2.63
C MET A 1 13.08 8.16 -1.74
N GLN A 2 13.68 7.10 -2.27
CA GLN A 2 14.14 5.98 -1.42
C GLN A 2 15.25 6.43 -0.47
N LEU A 3 15.28 5.83 0.72
CA LEU A 3 16.32 6.11 1.71
C LEU A 3 17.70 5.71 1.14
N LYS A 4 18.70 6.58 1.31
CA LYS A 4 20.07 6.26 0.89
C LYS A 4 20.64 5.14 1.77
N GLU A 5 21.36 4.20 1.15
CA GLU A 5 21.95 3.05 1.84
C GLU A 5 22.83 3.45 3.05
N SER A 6 23.56 4.57 2.93
CA SER A 6 24.41 5.11 4.00
C SER A 6 23.65 5.48 5.28
N LYS A 7 22.34 5.72 5.19
CA LYS A 7 21.48 6.06 6.33
C LYS A 7 20.64 4.88 6.81
N ARG A 8 20.66 3.75 6.09
CA ARG A 8 19.80 2.60 6.36
C ARG A 8 20.03 1.99 7.74
N SER A 9 21.30 1.78 8.12
CA SER A 9 21.62 1.21 9.44
C SER A 9 21.18 2.12 10.60
N LEU A 10 21.27 3.44 10.42
CA LEU A 10 20.79 4.42 11.42
C LEU A 10 19.27 4.39 11.52
N PHE A 11 18.58 4.35 10.37
CA PHE A 11 17.13 4.24 10.30
C PHE A 11 16.62 2.97 10.99
N GLU A 12 17.20 1.81 10.68
CA GLU A 12 16.77 0.51 11.17
C GLU A 12 16.88 0.35 12.69
N LYS A 13 17.85 1.02 13.32
CA LYS A 13 18.11 0.94 14.78
C LYS A 13 17.44 2.04 15.60
N ALA A 14 17.04 3.13 14.97
CA ALA A 14 16.46 4.26 15.69
C ALA A 14 15.00 3.98 16.06
N PRO A 15 14.55 4.45 17.25
CA PRO A 15 13.19 4.21 17.69
C PRO A 15 12.19 4.86 16.74
N ILE A 16 11.08 4.18 16.51
CA ILE A 16 9.93 4.75 15.80
C ILE A 16 9.35 5.86 16.68
N GLN A 17 9.12 7.03 16.09
CA GLN A 17 8.63 8.22 16.77
C GLN A 17 7.15 8.47 16.50
N HIS A 18 6.71 8.19 15.26
CA HIS A 18 5.31 8.36 14.89
C HIS A 18 4.82 7.22 14.03
N VAL A 19 3.60 6.79 14.31
CA VAL A 19 2.85 5.81 13.54
C VAL A 19 1.54 6.44 13.11
N ARG A 20 1.21 6.39 11.82
CA ARG A 20 -0.06 6.90 11.30
C ARG A 20 -0.47 6.16 10.03
N LEU A 21 -1.71 6.37 9.60
CA LEU A 21 -2.17 5.91 8.30
C LEU A 21 -1.85 6.92 7.19
N CYS A 22 -1.46 6.40 6.04
CA CYS A 22 -1.30 7.14 4.80
C CYS A 22 -1.96 6.38 3.64
N LYS A 23 -2.12 7.05 2.50
CA LYS A 23 -2.58 6.40 1.26
C LYS A 23 -1.46 6.20 0.27
N LEU A 24 -1.51 5.07 -0.41
CA LEU A 24 -0.72 4.75 -1.58
C LEU A 24 -1.63 4.45 -2.77
N TYR A 25 -1.07 4.56 -3.96
CA TYR A 25 -1.74 4.27 -5.22
C TYR A 25 -1.15 3.00 -5.81
N HIS A 26 -1.89 1.89 -5.75
CA HIS A 26 -1.45 0.60 -6.26
C HIS A 26 -1.82 0.43 -7.73
N VAL A 27 -0.81 0.39 -8.59
CA VAL A 27 -0.97 0.18 -10.03
C VAL A 27 -0.80 -1.30 -10.38
N TYR A 28 -1.78 -1.88 -11.08
CA TYR A 28 -1.70 -3.26 -11.53
C TYR A 28 -2.55 -3.51 -12.79
N LYS A 29 -2.39 -4.72 -13.35
CA LYS A 29 -3.14 -5.19 -14.51
C LYS A 29 -4.03 -6.35 -14.10
N ARG A 30 -5.21 -6.47 -14.72
CA ARG A 30 -6.04 -7.69 -14.62
C ARG A 30 -6.35 -8.21 -16.00
N ARG A 31 -6.39 -9.54 -16.12
CA ARG A 31 -6.67 -10.26 -17.35
C ARG A 31 -7.47 -11.51 -17.00
N ASN A 32 -8.39 -11.88 -17.90
CA ASN A 32 -8.96 -13.22 -17.87
C ASN A 32 -7.92 -14.22 -18.40
N GLU A 33 -7.60 -15.21 -17.58
CA GLU A 33 -6.69 -16.29 -17.94
C GLU A 33 -7.47 -17.60 -17.93
N TRP A 34 -7.09 -18.52 -18.82
CA TRP A 34 -7.65 -19.86 -18.83
C TRP A 34 -7.16 -20.56 -17.57
N ALA A 35 -8.10 -20.93 -16.70
CA ALA A 35 -7.83 -21.67 -15.48
C ALA A 35 -7.80 -23.17 -15.75
N ASP A 36 -8.49 -23.64 -16.79
CA ASP A 36 -8.42 -25.02 -17.26
C ASP A 36 -8.65 -25.15 -18.77
N TRP A 37 -8.46 -26.37 -19.27
CA TRP A 37 -8.67 -26.75 -20.67
C TRP A 37 -10.15 -26.89 -21.06
N SER A 38 -11.08 -26.80 -20.10
CA SER A 38 -12.53 -26.86 -20.34
C SER A 38 -13.16 -25.49 -20.63
N GLY A 39 -12.36 -24.43 -20.73
CA GLY A 39 -12.87 -23.09 -21.04
C GLY A 39 -13.20 -22.25 -19.83
N TYR A 40 -12.88 -22.72 -18.62
CA TYR A 40 -13.04 -21.89 -17.44
C TYR A 40 -11.98 -20.80 -17.41
N THR A 41 -12.42 -19.55 -17.25
CA THR A 41 -11.51 -18.40 -17.12
C THR A 41 -11.59 -17.79 -15.74
N GLN A 42 -10.45 -17.44 -15.17
CA GLN A 42 -10.36 -16.68 -13.93
C GLN A 42 -9.74 -15.30 -14.16
N LEU A 43 -10.19 -14.32 -13.40
CA LEU A 43 -9.63 -12.98 -13.41
C LEU A 43 -8.35 -12.96 -12.56
N VAL A 44 -7.20 -12.96 -13.22
CA VAL A 44 -5.89 -12.94 -12.55
C VAL A 44 -5.39 -11.51 -12.43
N SER A 45 -4.92 -11.15 -11.22
CA SER A 45 -4.25 -9.88 -10.97
C SER A 45 -2.74 -10.03 -11.14
N ARG A 46 -2.16 -9.33 -12.10
CA ARG A 46 -0.71 -9.25 -12.30
C ARG A 46 -0.21 -7.94 -11.71
N SER A 47 0.48 -8.06 -10.58
CA SER A 47 1.03 -6.93 -9.83
C SER A 47 2.49 -7.21 -9.50
N GLY A 48 3.37 -6.29 -9.91
CA GLY A 48 4.74 -6.19 -9.39
C GLY A 48 4.81 -5.38 -8.09
N LYS A 49 3.70 -5.27 -7.34
CA LYS A 49 3.55 -4.40 -6.15
C LYS A 49 3.90 -2.94 -6.44
N HIS A 50 3.50 -2.43 -7.61
CA HIS A 50 3.82 -1.06 -8.02
C HIS A 50 2.99 -0.05 -7.22
N LEU A 51 3.55 0.41 -6.10
CA LEU A 51 2.97 1.44 -5.26
C LEU A 51 3.56 2.80 -5.63
N LYS A 52 2.71 3.82 -5.61
CA LYS A 52 3.06 5.22 -5.85
C LYS A 52 2.51 6.10 -4.74
N LEU A 53 3.19 7.21 -4.48
CA LEU A 53 2.84 8.13 -3.40
C LEU A 53 1.74 9.09 -3.82
N THR A 54 1.69 9.39 -5.12
CA THR A 54 0.66 10.27 -5.70
C THR A 54 -0.09 9.58 -6.83
N LEU A 55 -1.30 10.09 -7.08
CA LEU A 55 -2.11 9.63 -8.20
C LEU A 55 -1.41 9.93 -9.54
N ASP A 56 -0.82 11.11 -9.69
CA ASP A 56 -0.15 11.51 -10.92
C ASP A 56 1.03 10.59 -11.26
N GLU A 57 1.79 10.16 -10.24
CA GLU A 57 2.85 9.16 -10.40
C GLU A 57 2.29 7.80 -10.84
N ALA A 58 1.12 7.40 -10.32
CA ALA A 58 0.44 6.17 -10.68
C ALA A 58 -0.07 6.18 -12.11
N GLU A 59 -0.70 7.28 -12.53
CA GLU A 59 -1.19 7.46 -13.89
C GLU A 59 -0.03 7.55 -14.88
N SER A 60 1.02 8.31 -14.56
CA SER A 60 2.24 8.41 -15.38
C SER A 60 2.94 7.06 -15.52
N HIS A 61 2.99 6.26 -14.44
CA HIS A 61 3.56 4.91 -14.51
C HIS A 61 2.74 3.99 -15.43
N ALA A 62 1.41 4.04 -15.34
CA ALA A 62 0.54 3.25 -16.21
C ALA A 62 0.65 3.67 -17.69
N GLU A 63 0.75 4.97 -17.96
CA GLU A 63 0.99 5.55 -19.30
C GLU A 63 2.29 5.01 -19.89
N ASN A 64 3.39 5.12 -19.15
CA ASN A 64 4.73 4.71 -19.58
C ASN A 64 4.86 3.18 -19.81
N GLN A 65 3.96 2.40 -19.23
CA GLN A 65 3.93 0.94 -19.37
C GLN A 65 2.85 0.47 -20.35
N ARG A 66 2.16 1.40 -21.05
CA ARG A 66 1.06 1.04 -21.94
C ARG A 66 1.56 0.37 -23.20
N ASN A 67 1.04 -0.83 -23.40
CA ASN A 67 1.07 -1.53 -24.67
C ASN A 67 -0.36 -1.78 -25.15
N GLN A 68 -0.55 -1.95 -26.46
CA GLN A 68 -1.84 -2.23 -27.08
C GLN A 68 -2.57 -3.39 -26.37
N GLY A 69 -3.85 -3.20 -26.04
CA GLY A 69 -4.68 -4.20 -25.36
C GLY A 69 -4.46 -4.32 -23.85
N THR A 70 -3.57 -3.52 -23.24
CA THR A 70 -3.34 -3.56 -21.78
C THR A 70 -4.37 -2.71 -21.04
N LYS A 71 -4.98 -3.28 -19.99
CA LYS A 71 -5.88 -2.57 -19.08
C LYS A 71 -5.24 -2.40 -17.71
N PHE A 72 -5.21 -1.17 -17.23
CA PHE A 72 -4.63 -0.81 -15.93
C PHE A 72 -5.72 -0.47 -14.92
N PHE A 73 -5.35 -0.69 -13.66
CA PHE A 73 -6.14 -0.37 -12.49
C PHE A 73 -5.24 0.39 -11.52
N ILE A 74 -5.81 1.39 -10.85
CA ILE A 74 -5.17 2.11 -9.76
C ILE A 74 -6.14 2.05 -8.57
N ASP A 75 -5.77 1.33 -7.53
CA ASP A 75 -6.54 1.27 -6.29
C ASP A 75 -5.89 2.17 -5.24
N GLU A 76 -6.69 3.05 -4.62
CA GLU A 76 -6.27 3.74 -3.40
C GLU A 76 -6.20 2.71 -2.26
N THR A 77 -5.02 2.57 -1.67
CA THR A 77 -4.72 1.53 -0.69
C THR A 77 -4.23 2.17 0.61
N PRO A 78 -4.79 1.81 1.76
CA PRO A 78 -4.27 2.27 3.04
C PRO A 78 -2.95 1.59 3.34
N ALA A 79 -2.06 2.35 3.96
CA ALA A 79 -0.77 1.88 4.38
C ALA A 79 -0.40 2.44 5.76
N LEU A 80 0.22 1.60 6.58
CA LEU A 80 0.81 2.01 7.84
C LEU A 80 2.12 2.74 7.55
N LEU A 81 2.25 3.97 8.04
CA LEU A 81 3.44 4.79 7.95
C LEU A 81 4.06 4.88 9.35
N CYS A 82 5.26 4.33 9.48
CA CYS A 82 6.08 4.45 10.68
C CYS A 82 7.29 5.33 10.37
N THR A 83 7.56 6.33 11.19
CA THR A 83 8.62 7.31 10.94
C THR A 83 9.54 7.47 12.14
N ASN A 84 10.79 7.81 11.85
CA ASN A 84 11.76 8.29 12.82
C ASN A 84 12.57 9.44 12.20
N GLN A 85 13.51 9.99 12.94
CA GLN A 85 14.36 11.10 12.50
C GLN A 85 15.19 10.84 11.23
N TYR A 86 15.38 9.58 10.82
CA TYR A 86 16.20 9.22 9.66
C TYR A 86 15.39 8.88 8.41
N GLY A 87 14.12 8.48 8.56
CA GLY A 87 13.31 8.03 7.44
C GLY A 87 11.93 7.52 7.81
N ALA A 88 11.32 6.83 6.86
CA ALA A 88 9.99 6.27 6.98
C ALA A 88 9.97 4.85 6.40
N VAL A 89 9.20 3.96 7.04
CA VAL A 89 8.79 2.68 6.45
C VAL A 89 7.27 2.71 6.24
N VAL A 90 6.85 2.27 5.06
CA VAL A 90 5.45 2.19 4.69
C VAL A 90 5.09 0.75 4.37
N ILE A 91 4.03 0.26 5.00
CA ILE A 91 3.58 -1.11 4.89
C ILE A 91 2.15 -1.11 4.38
N SER A 92 1.88 -1.88 3.33
CA SER A 92 0.55 -1.99 2.74
C SER A 92 0.20 -3.44 2.42
N GLU A 93 -1.07 -3.77 2.54
CA GLU A 93 -1.63 -5.05 2.10
C GLU A 93 -2.49 -4.84 0.85
N LEU A 94 -2.11 -5.49 -0.25
CA LEU A 94 -2.73 -5.32 -1.57
C LEU A 94 -3.81 -6.38 -1.77
N PHE A 95 -4.81 -6.06 -2.60
CA PHE A 95 -5.90 -6.99 -2.97
C PHE A 95 -6.71 -7.56 -1.79
N SER A 96 -6.68 -6.91 -0.63
CA SER A 96 -7.51 -7.26 0.52
C SER A 96 -8.66 -6.27 0.67
N ASN A 97 -9.86 -6.78 0.98
CA ASN A 97 -11.01 -5.94 1.36
C ASN A 97 -10.85 -5.41 2.79
N ASN A 98 -10.00 -6.05 3.59
CA ASN A 98 -9.61 -5.69 4.95
C ASN A 98 -8.10 -5.40 4.97
N PRO A 99 -7.69 -4.23 4.46
CA PRO A 99 -6.28 -3.92 4.30
C PRO A 99 -5.61 -3.70 5.68
N LEU A 100 -4.36 -4.14 5.79
CA LEU A 100 -3.58 -4.18 7.04
C LEU A 100 -4.06 -5.21 8.06
N LYS A 101 -5.08 -6.02 7.77
CA LYS A 101 -5.55 -7.07 8.67
C LYS A 101 -4.42 -8.02 9.07
N ALA A 102 -3.62 -8.46 8.10
CA ALA A 102 -2.51 -9.37 8.40
C ALA A 102 -1.50 -8.73 9.37
N LEU A 103 -1.28 -7.42 9.23
CA LEU A 103 -0.40 -6.66 10.11
C LEU A 103 -1.00 -6.53 11.52
N CYS A 104 -2.29 -6.21 11.64
CA CYS A 104 -3.00 -6.13 12.91
C CYS A 104 -3.04 -7.47 13.64
N ASP A 105 -3.26 -8.58 12.92
CA ASP A 105 -3.26 -9.92 13.50
C ASP A 105 -1.87 -10.33 13.99
N ALA A 106 -0.81 -9.98 13.24
CA ALA A 106 0.57 -10.30 13.59
C ALA A 106 1.14 -9.40 14.71
N LEU A 107 0.62 -8.18 14.84
CA LEU A 107 1.11 -7.16 15.77
C LEU A 107 -0.04 -6.67 16.67
N PRO A 108 -0.59 -7.55 17.52
CA PRO A 108 -1.72 -7.20 18.37
C PRO A 108 -1.37 -6.08 19.37
N ASN A 109 -0.08 -5.88 19.66
CA ASN A 109 0.45 -4.75 20.43
C ASN A 109 1.60 -4.10 19.65
N LEU A 110 1.29 -3.10 18.82
CA LEU A 110 2.29 -2.26 18.14
C LEU A 110 3.30 -1.66 19.14
N ASP A 111 2.83 -1.22 20.31
CA ASP A 111 3.64 -0.54 21.33
C ASP A 111 4.61 -1.46 22.08
N GLY A 112 4.26 -2.74 22.24
CA GLY A 112 5.01 -3.67 23.08
C GLY A 112 6.08 -4.48 22.36
N LEU A 113 6.00 -4.55 21.02
CA LEU A 113 6.83 -5.46 20.21
C LEU A 113 7.69 -4.74 19.17
N ILE A 114 7.41 -3.46 18.87
CA ILE A 114 8.02 -2.78 17.73
C ILE A 114 8.59 -1.43 18.17
N HIS A 115 9.83 -1.46 18.64
CA HIS A 115 10.56 -0.25 18.98
C HIS A 115 11.28 0.35 17.77
N THR A 116 11.73 -0.50 16.83
CA THR A 116 12.53 -0.07 15.69
C THR A 116 11.95 -0.54 14.35
N PRO A 117 12.28 0.13 13.22
CA PRO A 117 11.91 -0.35 11.89
C PRO A 117 12.46 -1.74 11.58
N TYR A 118 13.62 -2.11 12.15
CA TYR A 118 14.17 -3.45 12.01
C TYR A 118 13.26 -4.52 12.63
N ASP A 119 12.78 -4.28 13.86
CA ASP A 119 11.85 -5.18 14.52
C ASP A 119 10.55 -5.31 13.72
N LEU A 120 10.03 -4.18 13.24
CA LEU A 120 8.83 -4.13 12.41
C LEU A 120 8.98 -5.03 11.18
N ILE A 121 10.02 -4.78 10.38
CA ILE A 121 10.24 -5.48 9.11
C ILE A 121 10.39 -6.99 9.31
N ASN A 122 11.01 -7.42 10.41
CA ASN A 122 11.21 -8.83 10.72
C ASN A 122 9.93 -9.55 11.20
N HIS A 123 8.99 -8.81 11.79
CA HIS A 123 7.73 -9.37 12.30
C HIS A 123 6.55 -9.20 11.32
N ILE A 124 6.72 -8.44 10.23
CA ILE A 124 5.70 -8.36 9.17
C ILE A 124 5.44 -9.75 8.59
N PRO A 125 4.17 -10.18 8.49
CA PRO A 125 3.85 -11.45 7.89
C PRO A 125 4.34 -11.53 6.44
N LYS A 126 4.97 -12.66 6.09
CA LYS A 126 5.44 -12.91 4.72
C LYS A 126 4.27 -13.32 3.83
N GLY A 127 3.50 -12.33 3.39
CA GLY A 127 2.39 -12.51 2.45
C GLY A 127 2.76 -12.14 1.02
N GLN A 128 2.19 -12.85 0.03
CA GLN A 128 2.37 -12.52 -1.39
C GLN A 128 1.99 -11.06 -1.67
N TRP A 129 0.97 -10.54 -1.00
CA TRP A 129 0.41 -9.21 -1.25
C TRP A 129 0.75 -8.17 -0.19
N ILE A 130 1.74 -8.45 0.67
CA ILE A 130 2.24 -7.48 1.61
C ILE A 130 3.46 -6.79 0.99
N SER A 131 3.50 -5.46 1.03
CA SER A 131 4.64 -4.64 0.61
C SER A 131 5.14 -3.82 1.79
N ALA A 132 6.46 -3.70 1.92
CA ALA A 132 7.13 -2.83 2.87
C ALA A 132 8.22 -2.06 2.13
N GLU A 133 8.12 -0.73 2.12
CA GLU A 133 9.03 0.15 1.39
C GLU A 133 9.61 1.22 2.31
N ILE A 134 10.89 1.54 2.12
CA ILE A 134 11.63 2.50 2.96
C ILE A 134 11.90 3.77 2.17
N TYR A 135 11.63 4.90 2.80
CA TYR A 135 11.69 6.24 2.22
C TYR A 135 12.58 7.17 3.06
N ASP A 136 13.17 8.15 2.37
CA ASP A 136 13.89 9.24 3.03
C ASP A 136 12.92 10.14 3.82
N VAL A 137 13.40 10.71 4.93
CA VAL A 137 12.64 11.59 5.84
C VAL A 137 11.97 12.78 5.15
N LYS A 138 12.51 13.24 4.01
CA LYS A 138 11.93 14.35 3.23
C LYS A 138 10.71 13.95 2.40
N THR A 139 10.39 12.66 2.33
CA THR A 139 9.27 12.16 1.53
C THR A 139 7.94 12.55 2.18
N SER A 140 7.08 13.23 1.43
CA SER A 140 5.75 13.60 1.87
C SER A 140 4.75 12.48 1.61
N PHE A 141 3.92 12.18 2.61
CA PHE A 141 2.86 11.17 2.50
C PHE A 141 1.50 11.83 2.69
N GLN A 142 0.58 11.54 1.79
CA GLN A 142 -0.80 11.98 1.89
C GLN A 142 -1.51 11.18 3.00
N THR A 143 -2.21 11.88 3.89
CA THR A 143 -3.02 11.25 4.92
C THR A 143 -4.14 10.44 4.27
N TYR A 144 -4.47 9.31 4.88
CA TYR A 144 -5.56 8.46 4.42
C TYR A 144 -6.91 9.09 4.77
N ASP A 145 -7.79 9.30 3.78
CA ASP A 145 -9.19 9.69 4.01
C ASP A 145 -10.04 8.42 4.19
N THR A 146 -10.87 8.40 5.22
CA THR A 146 -11.72 7.26 5.58
C THR A 146 -13.08 7.28 4.90
N ASN A 147 -13.45 8.38 4.24
CA ASN A 147 -14.82 8.58 3.80
C ASN A 147 -15.13 7.93 2.46
N THR A 148 -14.18 7.96 1.53
CA THR A 148 -14.37 7.45 0.17
C THR A 148 -13.10 6.80 -0.34
N PHE A 149 -13.25 5.59 -0.87
CA PHE A 149 -12.16 4.82 -1.47
C PHE A 149 -12.35 4.77 -2.96
N PHE A 150 -11.32 5.13 -3.71
CA PHE A 150 -11.43 5.16 -5.17
C PHE A 150 -10.60 4.09 -5.85
N LYS A 151 -11.19 3.58 -6.92
CA LYS A 151 -10.58 2.70 -7.90
C LYS A 151 -10.69 3.35 -9.25
N ARG A 152 -9.56 3.54 -9.91
CA ARG A 152 -9.51 3.96 -11.31
C ARG A 152 -9.30 2.76 -12.21
N THR A 153 -10.07 2.69 -13.27
CA THR A 153 -9.95 1.65 -14.29
C THR A 153 -9.78 2.32 -15.64
N SER A 154 -8.76 1.89 -16.38
CA SER A 154 -8.50 2.47 -17.68
C SER A 154 -9.43 1.97 -18.77
N SER A 155 -9.67 2.82 -19.78
CA SER A 155 -10.24 2.42 -21.06
C SER A 155 -9.27 1.49 -21.82
N PRO A 156 -9.80 0.58 -22.66
CA PRO A 156 -9.01 -0.03 -23.72
C PRO A 156 -8.78 0.99 -24.84
N GLY A 157 -7.55 1.14 -25.33
CA GLY A 157 -7.26 2.05 -26.44
C GLY A 157 -5.83 2.57 -26.48
N GLN A 158 -5.58 3.51 -27.38
CA GLN A 158 -4.27 4.14 -27.59
C GLN A 158 -3.90 5.12 -26.45
N TYR A 159 -4.89 5.76 -25.81
CA TYR A 159 -4.75 6.67 -24.67
C TYR A 159 -5.57 6.17 -23.45
N LEU A 160 -5.05 6.30 -22.22
CA LEU A 160 -5.81 5.95 -21.01
C LEU A 160 -6.84 7.05 -20.77
N CYS A 161 -8.10 6.67 -20.78
CA CYS A 161 -9.16 7.40 -20.10
C CYS A 161 -9.45 6.67 -18.80
N TRP A 162 -9.49 7.38 -17.69
CA TRP A 162 -9.75 6.79 -16.37
C TRP A 162 -11.23 6.87 -16.04
N SER A 163 -11.83 5.71 -15.75
CA SER A 163 -13.13 5.65 -15.08
C SER A 163 -12.91 5.55 -13.58
N LEU A 164 -13.57 6.43 -12.82
CA LEU A 164 -13.54 6.43 -11.36
C LEU A 164 -14.69 5.58 -10.82
N LYS A 165 -14.39 4.67 -9.90
CA LYS A 165 -15.35 3.83 -9.20
C LYS A 165 -15.05 3.85 -7.72
N MET A 166 -16.06 3.62 -6.88
CA MET A 166 -15.81 3.34 -5.47
C MET A 166 -15.17 1.96 -5.33
N ALA A 167 -14.17 1.86 -4.47
CA ALA A 167 -13.56 0.59 -4.09
C ALA A 167 -14.37 -0.09 -2.99
N ASN A 168 -14.41 -1.43 -3.01
CA ASN A 168 -15.05 -2.23 -1.98
C ASN A 168 -14.06 -2.45 -0.83
N THR A 169 -13.85 -1.42 -0.02
CA THR A 169 -13.01 -1.48 1.19
C THR A 169 -13.90 -1.42 2.43
N GLU A 170 -13.64 -2.27 3.42
CA GLU A 170 -14.44 -2.33 4.64
C GLU A 170 -14.15 -1.12 5.54
N LYS A 171 -14.98 -0.07 5.42
CA LYS A 171 -14.79 1.21 6.13
C LYS A 171 -14.62 1.03 7.66
N LYS A 172 -15.45 0.18 8.27
CA LYS A 172 -15.41 -0.10 9.72
C LYS A 172 -14.04 -0.61 10.17
N HIS A 173 -13.39 -1.44 9.37
CA HIS A 173 -12.07 -1.99 9.69
C HIS A 173 -11.01 -0.87 9.77
N ILE A 174 -11.03 0.06 8.82
CA ILE A 174 -10.13 1.23 8.82
C ILE A 174 -10.37 2.13 10.03
N GLU A 175 -11.63 2.37 10.39
CA GLU A 175 -11.99 3.18 11.56
C GLU A 175 -11.47 2.55 12.86
N THR A 176 -11.52 1.21 12.98
CA THR A 176 -10.92 0.49 14.11
C THR A 176 -9.41 0.69 14.16
N ILE A 177 -8.71 0.57 13.02
CA ILE A 177 -7.26 0.80 12.96
C ILE A 177 -6.90 2.22 13.40
N ILE A 178 -7.64 3.23 12.94
CA ILE A 178 -7.41 4.63 13.32
C ILE A 178 -7.60 4.84 14.82
N THR A 179 -8.70 4.31 15.36
CA THR A 179 -9.02 4.43 16.78
C THR A 179 -7.90 3.83 17.62
N ASN A 180 -7.41 2.64 17.26
CA ASN A 180 -6.30 1.99 17.94
C ASN A 180 -5.04 2.87 17.87
N LEU A 181 -4.65 3.34 16.68
CA LEU A 181 -3.47 4.21 16.51
C LEU A 181 -3.55 5.52 17.30
N GLN A 182 -4.74 6.12 17.44
CA GLN A 182 -4.94 7.36 18.21
C GLN A 182 -4.82 7.16 19.72
N GLN A 183 -5.29 6.02 20.24
CA GLN A 183 -5.15 5.67 21.66
C GLN A 183 -3.67 5.55 22.07
N HIS A 184 -2.79 5.17 21.14
CA HIS A 184 -1.36 4.99 21.37
C HIS A 184 -0.53 6.30 21.34
N VAL A 185 -1.06 7.41 20.81
CA VAL A 185 -0.34 8.71 20.75
C VAL A 185 -0.61 9.58 21.99
N ALA A 186 -1.63 9.24 22.79
CA ALA A 186 -2.06 10.02 23.94
C ALA A 186 -1.53 9.50 25.30
N ALA A 187 -0.73 8.42 25.30
CA ALA A 187 -0.12 7.81 26.47
C ALA A 187 1.40 8.11 26.51
#